data_AF-A0A2N0MGX1-F1
#
_entry.id   AF-A0A2N0MGX1-F1
#
_cell.length_a   1.000
_cell.length_b   1.000
_cell.length_c   1.000
_cell.angle_alpha   90.00
_cell.angle_beta   90.00
_cell.angle_gamma   90.00
#
_symmetry.space_group_name_H-M   'P 1'
#
loop_
_entity.id
_entity.type
_entity.pdbx_description
1 polymer ?
#
loop_
_entity_poly.entity_id
_entity_poly.type
_entity_poly.pdbx_seq_one_letter_code
_entity_poly.pdbx_strand_id
1 'polypeptide(L)' 'MRGGPIILGDSPEVLRVGVIANRQDCVTRIMERENLDRSQASRTVSERDAARAYYLKRFFGVDDPDKPGFYHW' A
#
# COMPACT_ATOMS: atom_id res chain seq x y z
N MET A 1 6.37 7.80 -4.77
CA MET A 1 5.78 7.41 -6.07
C MET A 1 5.14 6.02 -5.93
N ARG A 2 3.89 5.82 -6.36
CA ARG A 2 3.14 4.56 -6.18
C ARG A 2 2.76 3.84 -7.50
N GLY A 3 3.30 4.28 -8.64
CA GLY A 3 2.97 3.72 -9.98
C GLY A 3 4.02 2.79 -10.59
N GLY A 4 5.21 2.68 -10.00
CA GLY A 4 6.32 1.87 -10.56
C GLY A 4 5.96 0.42 -10.88
N PRO A 5 5.28 -0.33 -9.99
CA PRO A 5 4.92 -1.72 -10.24
C PRO A 5 3.91 -1.92 -11.40
N ILE A 6 3.10 -0.90 -11.73
CA ILE A 6 2.08 -1.03 -12.77
C ILE A 6 2.58 -0.47 -14.10
N ILE A 7 3.34 0.63 -14.08
CA ILE A 7 3.92 1.23 -15.29
C ILE A 7 4.97 0.30 -15.91
N LEU A 8 5.72 -0.43 -15.07
CA LEU A 8 6.73 -1.40 -15.51
C LEU A 8 6.15 -2.83 -15.53
N GLY A 9 4.83 -2.93 -15.73
CA GLY A 9 4.02 -4.16 -15.77
C GLY A 9 4.52 -5.25 -16.72
N ASP A 10 5.18 -4.84 -17.80
CA ASP A 10 5.60 -5.73 -18.89
C ASP A 10 7.12 -5.89 -19.01
N SER A 11 7.91 -5.25 -18.14
CA SER A 11 9.36 -5.41 -18.14
C SER A 11 9.78 -6.62 -17.30
N PRO A 12 10.41 -7.65 -17.91
CA PRO A 12 10.92 -8.81 -17.15
C PRO A 12 12.11 -8.46 -16.24
N GLU A 13 12.67 -7.26 -16.38
CA GLU A 13 13.83 -6.79 -15.60
C GLU A 13 13.45 -6.12 -14.26
N VAL A 14 12.16 -6.03 -13.92
CA VAL A 14 11.71 -5.36 -12.69
C VAL A 14 11.19 -6.33 -11.62
N LEU A 15 11.72 -6.23 -10.41
CA LEU A 15 11.22 -6.94 -9.24
C LEU A 15 10.11 -6.11 -8.56
N ARG A 16 8.91 -6.69 -8.43
CA ARG A 16 7.78 -6.09 -7.71
C ARG A 16 7.65 -6.71 -6.32
N VAL A 17 7.98 -5.93 -5.30
CA VAL A 17 7.86 -6.35 -3.89
C VAL A 17 6.61 -5.73 -3.29
N GLY A 18 5.67 -6.58 -2.88
CA GLY A 18 4.50 -6.20 -2.09
C GLY A 18 4.85 -6.32 -0.61
N VAL A 19 4.90 -5.19 0.11
CA VAL A 19 5.08 -5.24 1.56
C VAL A 19 3.72 -5.32 2.21
N ILE A 20 3.36 -6.51 2.67
CA ILE A 20 2.16 -6.75 3.48
C ILE A 20 2.61 -6.84 4.94
N ALA A 21 1.92 -6.14 5.83
CA ALA A 21 2.16 -6.20 7.27
C ALA A 21 0.82 -6.28 8.00
N ASN A 22 0.83 -6.85 9.20
CA ASN A 22 -0.38 -6.86 10.02
C ASN A 22 -0.78 -5.43 10.35
N ARG A 23 -2.08 -5.15 10.28
CA ARG A 23 -2.63 -3.82 10.56
C ARG A 23 -2.20 -3.28 11.93
N GLN A 24 -2.10 -4.15 12.93
CA GLN A 24 -1.65 -3.78 14.27
C GLN A 24 -0.21 -3.26 14.27
N ASP A 25 0.69 -3.91 13.52
CA ASP A 25 2.10 -3.52 13.41
C ASP A 25 2.24 -2.17 12.69
N CYS A 26 1.42 -1.94 11.66
CA CYS A 26 1.33 -0.66 10.98
C CYS A 26 0.87 0.47 11.91
N VAL A 27 -0.14 0.20 12.75
CA VAL A 27 -0.65 1.18 13.72
C VAL A 27 0.42 1.50 14.76
N THR A 28 1.05 0.49 15.37
CA THR A 28 2.13 0.71 16.37
C THR A 28 3.28 1.52 15.77
N ARG A 29 3.74 1.18 14.56
CA ARG A 29 4.80 1.96 13.90
C ARG A 29 4.41 3.41 13.62
N ILE A 30 3.16 3.68 13.23
CA ILE A 30 2.70 5.06 13.01
C ILE A 30 2.56 5.81 14.34
N MET A 31 2.08 5.16 15.40
CA MET A 31 2.03 5.77 16.73
C MET A 31 3.44 6.20 17.17
N GLU A 32 4.44 5.32 17.06
CA GLU A 32 5.82 5.60 17.45
C GLU A 32 6.47 6.68 16.59
N ARG A 33 6.27 6.61 15.26
CA ARG A 33 6.92 7.53 14.31
C ARG A 33 6.32 8.93 14.34
N GLU A 34 5.00 9.04 14.47
CA GLU A 34 4.26 10.31 14.34
C GLU A 34 3.76 10.83 15.69
N ASN A 35 4.09 10.14 16.79
CA ASN A 35 3.65 10.45 18.16
C ASN A 35 2.12 10.64 18.26
N LEU A 36 1.39 9.74 17.60
CA LEU A 36 -0.07 9.75 17.52
C LEU A 36 -0.68 8.78 18.52
N ASP A 37 -1.90 9.09 18.97
CA ASP A 37 -2.68 8.11 19.71
C ASP A 37 -3.14 6.96 18.80
N ARG A 38 -3.60 5.86 19.41
CA ARG A 38 -4.00 4.65 18.67
C ARG A 38 -5.17 4.90 17.71
N SER A 39 -6.09 5.80 18.06
CA SER A 39 -7.25 6.12 17.24
C SER A 39 -6.84 6.93 16.01
N GLN A 40 -5.98 7.93 16.19
CA GLN A 40 -5.39 8.75 15.15
C GLN A 40 -4.53 7.89 14.23
N ALA A 41 -3.65 7.05 14.77
CA ALA A 41 -2.82 6.16 13.98
C ALA A 41 -3.65 5.15 13.16
N SER A 42 -4.69 4.54 13.74
CA SER A 42 -5.61 3.64 13.01
C SER A 42 -6.35 4.35 11.88
N ARG A 43 -6.78 5.59 12.12
CA ARG A 43 -7.40 6.43 11.10
C ARG A 43 -6.41 6.75 9.98
N THR A 44 -5.19 7.16 10.32
CA THR A 44 -4.12 7.44 9.36
C THR A 44 -3.78 6.22 8.49
N VAL A 45 -3.68 5.02 9.07
CA VAL A 45 -3.49 3.78 8.30
C VAL A 45 -4.65 3.59 7.31
N SER A 46 -5.90 3.70 7.80
CA SER A 46 -7.10 3.50 6.97
C SER A 46 -7.19 4.50 5.82
N GLU A 47 -6.91 5.78 6.07
CA GLU A 47 -6.92 6.84 5.07
C GLU A 47 -5.80 6.63 4.03
N ARG A 48 -4.63 6.16 4.46
CA ARG A 48 -3.50 5.84 3.56
C ARG A 48 -3.81 4.64 2.65
N ASP A 49 -4.49 3.63 3.17
CA ASP A 49 -4.94 2.45 2.42
C ASP A 49 -6.04 2.83 1.43
N ALA A 50 -7.03 3.61 1.86
CA ALA A 50 -8.09 4.13 0.99
C ALA A 50 -7.52 5.01 -0.14
N ALA A 51 -6.58 5.90 0.18
CA ALA A 51 -5.89 6.72 -0.83
C ALA A 51 -5.08 5.86 -1.81
N ARG A 52 -4.45 4.77 -1.34
CA ARG A 52 -3.74 3.81 -2.20
C ARG A 52 -4.71 3.14 -3.18
N ALA A 53 -5.82 2.61 -2.67
CA ALA A 53 -6.83 1.96 -3.49
C ALA A 53 -7.44 2.93 -4.52
N TYR A 54 -7.78 4.15 -4.09
CA TYR A 54 -8.29 5.19 -4.98
C TYR A 54 -7.32 5.54 -6.11
N TYR A 55 -6.04 5.74 -5.79
CA TYR A 55 -5.01 6.05 -6.79
C TYR A 55 -4.87 4.90 -7.81
N LEU A 56 -4.79 3.65 -7.34
CA LEU A 56 -4.61 2.48 -8.21
C LEU A 56 -5.84 2.24 -9.09
N LYS A 57 -7.05 2.42 -8.56
CA LYS A 57 -8.28 2.37 -9.34
C LYS A 57 -8.34 3.49 -10.39
N ARG A 58 -8.05 4.73 -9.99
CA ARG A 58 -8.20 5.91 -10.86
C ARG A 58 -7.23 5.93 -12.03
N PHE A 59 -5.98 5.50 -11.81
CA PHE A 59 -4.90 5.61 -12.78
C PHE A 59 -4.62 4.30 -13.52
N PHE A 60 -4.95 3.16 -12.92
CA PHE A 60 -4.59 1.85 -13.46
C PHE A 60 -5.77 0.88 -13.58
N GLY A 61 -6.98 1.28 -13.21
CA GLY A 61 -8.16 0.40 -13.28
C GLY A 61 -8.08 -0.84 -12.37
N VAL A 62 -7.15 -0.85 -11.41
CA VAL A 62 -6.96 -1.97 -10.49
C VAL A 62 -7.95 -1.84 -9.33
N ASP A 63 -8.93 -2.73 -9.27
CA ASP A 63 -9.93 -2.76 -8.19
C ASP A 63 -9.39 -3.33 -6.88
N ASP A 64 -8.36 -4.17 -6.93
CA ASP A 64 -7.74 -4.78 -5.75
C ASP A 64 -6.21 -4.58 -5.81
N PRO A 65 -5.67 -3.66 -4.99
CA PRO A 65 -4.26 -3.31 -4.99
C PRO A 65 -3.35 -4.39 -4.36
N ASP A 66 -3.94 -5.37 -3.67
CA ASP A 66 -3.25 -6.44 -2.98
C ASP A 66 -3.48 -7.81 -3.66
N LYS A 67 -4.01 -7.80 -4.91
CA LYS A 67 -4.14 -9.00 -5.73
C LYS A 67 -2.78 -9.74 -5.84
N PRO A 68 -2.73 -11.04 -5.51
CA PRO A 68 -1.50 -11.84 -5.53
C PRO A 68 -0.76 -11.82 -6.88
N GLY A 69 -1.46 -11.59 -7.99
CA GLY A 69 -0.87 -11.55 -9.33
C GLY A 69 0.01 -10.33 -9.64
N PHE A 70 0.11 -9.34 -8.75
CA PHE A 70 0.93 -8.14 -8.96
C PHE A 70 2.30 -8.17 -8.25
N TYR A 71 2.55 -9.17 -7.41
CA TYR A 71 3.75 -9.22 -6.58
C TYR A 71 4.47 -10.55 -6.75
N HIS A 72 5.79 -10.51 -6.80
CA HIS A 72 6.61 -11.71 -6.66
C HIS A 72 6.78 -11.99 -5.17
N TRP A 73 6.62 -13.25 -4.77
CA TRP A 73 6.76 -13.75 -3.41
C TRP A 73 8.22 -14.14 -3.11
#